data_AF-A0A327T664-F1
#
_entry.id   AF-A0A327T664-F1
#
_cell.length_a   1.000
_cell.length_b   1.000
_cell.length_c   1.000
_cell.angle_alpha   90.00
_cell.angle_beta   90.00
_cell.angle_gamma   90.00
#
_symmetry.space_group_name_H-M   'P 1'
#
loop_
_entity.id
_entity.type
_entity.pdbx_description
1 polymer ?
#
loop_
_entity_poly.entity_id
_entity_poly.type
_entity_poly.pdbx_seq_one_letter_code
_entity_poly.pdbx_strand_id
1 'polypeptide(L)'
;SMSLSQLFEHTKDKVFGLANLAKWHEKVRQTGFKAFKTISRSIQSHYQTILNYFDRRSTNASAESFNAKIKAFRSQFRGVKNIEFFLFRLTQLYA
;
A
#
# COMPACT_ATOMS: atom_id res chain seq x y z
N SER A 1 -18.34 -13.81 -1.59
CA SER A 1 -17.10 -13.60 -0.80
C SER A 1 -16.50 -12.27 -1.24
N MET A 2 -16.53 -11.22 -0.42
CA MET A 2 -15.83 -9.96 -0.74
C MET A 2 -14.36 -10.12 -0.37
N SER A 3 -13.47 -10.10 -1.36
CA SER A 3 -12.03 -9.98 -1.12
C SER A 3 -11.68 -8.54 -0.73
N LEU A 4 -10.54 -8.35 -0.07
CA LEU A 4 -10.09 -7.00 0.31
C LEU A 4 -9.92 -6.10 -0.93
N SER A 5 -9.50 -6.66 -2.07
CA SER A 5 -9.38 -5.93 -3.34
C SER A 5 -10.73 -5.39 -3.83
N GLN A 6 -11.78 -6.22 -3.82
CA GLN A 6 -13.12 -5.82 -4.24
C GLN A 6 -13.70 -4.69 -3.37
N LEU A 7 -13.32 -4.62 -2.10
CA LEU A 7 -13.71 -3.54 -1.20
C LEU A 7 -13.17 -2.20 -1.69
N PHE A 8 -11.86 -2.10 -1.93
CA PHE A 8 -11.22 -0.85 -2.35
C PHE A 8 -11.60 -0.44 -3.78
N GLU A 9 -11.87 -1.43 -4.65
CA GLU A 9 -12.23 -1.18 -6.05
C GLU A 9 -13.65 -0.63 -6.21
N HIS A 10 -14.64 -1.22 -5.54
CA HIS A 10 -16.06 -0.90 -5.77
C HIS A 10 -16.69 0.02 -4.72
N THR A 11 -16.09 0.16 -3.53
CA THR A 11 -16.64 1.04 -2.49
C THR A 11 -16.19 2.46 -2.74
N LYS A 12 -17.14 3.39 -2.93
CA LYS A 12 -16.85 4.81 -3.17
C LYS A 12 -16.88 5.66 -1.91
N ASP A 13 -17.72 5.29 -0.94
CA ASP A 13 -17.96 6.07 0.27
C ASP A 13 -17.13 5.54 1.45
N LYS A 14 -16.63 6.47 2.28
CA LYS A 14 -15.79 6.17 3.44
C LYS A 14 -16.52 5.36 4.52
N VAL A 15 -17.81 5.63 4.74
CA VAL A 15 -18.65 4.92 5.73
C VAL A 15 -18.88 3.48 5.29
N PHE A 16 -19.20 3.26 4.02
CA PHE A 16 -19.30 1.91 3.46
C PHE A 16 -17.93 1.20 3.47
N GLY A 17 -16.83 1.94 3.26
CA GLY A 17 -15.46 1.42 3.35
C GLY A 17 -15.13 0.89 4.75
N LEU A 18 -15.47 1.65 5.79
CA LEU A 18 -15.31 1.25 7.20
C LEU A 18 -16.14 0.00 7.52
N ALA A 19 -17.42 -0.02 7.14
CA ALA A 19 -18.29 -1.15 7.38
C ALA A 19 -17.80 -2.44 6.69
N ASN A 20 -17.30 -2.32 5.45
CA ASN A 20 -16.75 -3.46 4.73
C ASN A 20 -15.41 -3.92 5.33
N LEU A 21 -14.56 -3.01 5.83
CA LEU A 21 -13.31 -3.35 6.50
C LEU A 21 -13.57 -4.10 7.81
N ALA A 22 -14.58 -3.70 8.57
CA ALA A 22 -15.01 -4.40 9.77
C ALA A 22 -15.51 -5.82 9.46
N LYS A 23 -16.32 -5.99 8.40
CA LYS A 23 -16.76 -7.32 7.92
C LYS A 23 -15.59 -8.20 7.49
N TRP A 24 -14.61 -7.63 6.79
CA TRP A 24 -13.40 -8.35 6.40
C TRP A 24 -12.59 -8.79 7.63
N HIS A 25 -12.42 -7.91 8.62
CA HIS A 25 -11.71 -8.22 9.86
C HIS A 25 -12.35 -9.38 10.61
N GLU A 26 -13.68 -9.39 10.72
CA GLU A 26 -14.40 -10.48 11.38
C GLU A 26 -14.21 -11.80 10.63
N LYS A 27 -14.24 -11.78 9.30
CA LYS A 27 -13.97 -12.97 8.47
C LYS A 27 -12.55 -13.49 8.70
N VAL A 28 -11.55 -12.60 8.76
CA VAL A 28 -10.16 -13.00 9.05
C VAL A 28 -10.05 -13.63 10.43
N ARG A 29 -10.72 -13.05 11.44
CA ARG A 29 -10.75 -13.61 12.80
C ARG A 29 -11.33 -15.02 12.83
N GLN A 30 -12.41 -15.26 12.09
CA GLN A 30 -13.07 -16.57 12.00
C GLN A 30 -12.23 -17.62 11.27
N THR A 31 -11.35 -17.21 10.34
CA THR A 31 -10.50 -18.16 9.60
C THR A 31 -9.41 -18.83 10.45
N GLY A 32 -9.09 -18.30 11.64
CA GLY A 32 -8.16 -18.92 12.60
C GLY A 32 -6.68 -18.92 12.22
N PHE A 33 -6.30 -18.45 11.02
CA PHE A 33 -4.90 -18.44 10.59
C PHE A 33 -4.06 -17.42 11.37
N LYS A 34 -3.05 -17.91 12.07
CA LYS A 34 -2.12 -17.08 12.87
C LYS A 34 -1.40 -16.01 12.03
N ALA A 35 -1.05 -16.32 10.78
CA ALA A 35 -0.39 -15.37 9.87
C ALA A 35 -1.27 -14.14 9.57
N PHE A 36 -2.58 -14.33 9.39
CA PHE A 36 -3.49 -13.21 9.14
C PHE A 36 -3.80 -12.40 10.41
N LYS A 37 -3.65 -12.97 11.61
CA LYS A 37 -3.87 -12.24 12.86
C LYS A 37 -2.93 -11.03 13.01
N THR A 38 -1.67 -11.17 12.62
CA THR A 38 -0.70 -10.06 12.64
C THR A 38 -1.07 -8.98 11.63
N ILE A 39 -1.43 -9.36 10.41
CA ILE A 39 -1.85 -8.44 9.36
C ILE A 39 -3.13 -7.70 9.80
N SER A 40 -4.10 -8.42 10.33
CA SER A 40 -5.37 -7.87 10.82
C SER A 40 -5.18 -6.79 11.87
N ARG A 41 -4.28 -7.03 12.84
CA ARG A 41 -3.92 -6.04 13.88
C ARG A 41 -3.27 -4.79 13.30
N SER A 42 -2.36 -4.95 12.35
CA SER A 42 -1.69 -3.82 11.67
C SER A 42 -2.68 -2.98 10.88
N ILE A 43 -3.62 -3.62 10.17
CA ILE A 43 -4.67 -2.88 9.46
C ILE A 43 -5.56 -2.13 10.47
N GLN A 44 -5.96 -2.77 11.58
CA GLN A 44 -6.73 -2.10 12.64
C GLN A 44 -6.02 -0.88 13.22
N SER A 45 -4.72 -0.96 13.52
CA SER A 45 -3.96 0.16 14.08
C SER A 45 -3.87 1.36 13.13
N HIS A 46 -4.12 1.15 11.84
CA HIS A 46 -4.03 2.18 10.80
C HIS A 46 -5.36 2.42 10.07
N TYR A 47 -6.50 2.02 10.63
CA TYR A 47 -7.81 2.20 9.99
C TYR A 47 -8.07 3.63 9.52
N GLN A 48 -7.77 4.64 10.35
CA GLN A 48 -8.00 6.03 9.98
C GLN A 48 -7.23 6.41 8.71
N THR A 49 -5.94 6.06 8.65
CA THR A 49 -5.07 6.34 7.50
C THR A 49 -5.51 5.57 6.26
N ILE A 50 -5.89 4.31 6.42
CA ILE A 50 -6.38 3.46 5.32
C ILE A 50 -7.68 4.01 4.75
N LEU A 51 -8.59 4.50 5.60
CA LEU A 51 -9.87 5.06 5.17
C LEU A 51 -9.71 6.38 4.40
N ASN A 52 -8.60 7.11 4.59
CA ASN A 52 -8.31 8.30 3.79
C ASN A 52 -8.13 7.99 2.29
N TYR A 53 -7.90 6.73 1.93
CA TYR A 53 -7.96 6.29 0.53
C TYR A 53 -9.30 6.69 -0.13
N PHE A 54 -10.42 6.60 0.59
CA PHE A 54 -11.74 6.88 0.00
C PHE A 54 -11.99 8.38 -0.25
N ASP A 55 -11.20 9.29 0.35
CA ASP A 55 -11.39 10.74 0.18
C ASP A 55 -10.88 11.24 -1.17
N ARG A 56 -9.71 10.74 -1.63
CA ARG A 56 -9.06 11.17 -2.88
C ARG A 56 -8.80 10.05 -3.88
N ARG A 57 -8.91 8.80 -3.44
CA ARG A 57 -8.69 7.57 -4.24
C ARG A 57 -7.40 7.57 -5.06
N SER A 58 -6.35 8.24 -4.58
CA SER A 58 -5.06 8.25 -5.25
C SER A 58 -4.55 6.81 -5.35
N THR A 59 -4.16 6.41 -6.56
CA THR A 59 -3.66 5.06 -6.83
C THR A 59 -2.18 4.96 -6.44
N ASN A 60 -1.75 3.78 -6.00
CA ASN A 60 -0.35 3.52 -5.68
C ASN A 60 0.55 3.43 -6.93
N ALA A 61 -0.02 3.49 -8.14
CA ALA A 61 0.67 3.23 -9.40
C ALA A 61 1.88 4.16 -9.61
N SER A 62 1.77 5.45 -9.30
CA SER A 62 2.89 6.40 -9.42
C SER A 62 4.02 6.07 -8.43
N ALA A 63 3.68 5.68 -7.19
CA ALA A 63 4.67 5.29 -6.19
C ALA A 63 5.33 3.93 -6.52
N GLU A 64 4.56 2.98 -7.06
CA GLU A 64 5.08 1.69 -7.54
C GLU A 64 6.03 1.88 -8.73
N SER A 65 5.64 2.70 -9.71
CA SER A 65 6.48 3.06 -10.85
C SER A 65 7.78 3.73 -10.40
N PHE A 66 7.69 4.68 -9.45
CA PHE A 66 8.83 5.34 -8.85
C PHE A 66 9.78 4.33 -8.16
N ASN A 67 9.25 3.47 -7.31
CA ASN A 67 10.03 2.43 -6.65
C ASN A 67 10.68 1.45 -7.64
N ALA A 68 9.99 1.12 -8.73
CA ALA A 68 10.52 0.26 -9.79
C ALA A 68 11.70 0.93 -10.52
N LYS A 69 11.58 2.22 -10.87
CA LYS A 69 12.67 3.00 -11.48
C LYS A 69 13.89 3.09 -10.56
N ILE A 70 13.68 3.34 -9.26
CA ILE A 70 14.77 3.35 -8.27
C ILE A 70 15.45 1.98 -8.17
N LYS A 71 14.67 0.89 -8.09
CA LYS A 71 15.23 -0.47 -8.04
C LYS A 71 16.05 -0.79 -9.29
N ALA A 72 15.55 -0.44 -10.47
CA ALA A 72 16.27 -0.61 -11.72
C ALA A 72 17.59 0.19 -11.74
N PHE A 73 17.54 1.46 -11.32
CA PHE A 73 18.73 2.30 -11.21
C PHE A 73 19.76 1.69 -10.23
N ARG A 74 19.35 1.33 -9.02
CA ARG A 74 20.23 0.66 -8.03
C ARG A 74 20.85 -0.64 -8.55
N SER A 75 20.11 -1.42 -9.33
CA SER A 75 20.59 -2.68 -9.92
C SER A 75 21.75 -2.44 -10.90
N GLN A 76 21.64 -1.42 -11.75
CA GLN A 76 22.69 -1.06 -12.73
C GLN A 76 24.03 -0.74 -12.06
N PHE A 77 24.01 -0.10 -10.89
CA PHE A 77 25.22 0.28 -10.15
C PHE A 77 25.64 -0.75 -9.09
N ARG A 78 25.00 -1.94 -9.07
CA ARG A 78 25.23 -3.02 -8.07
C ARG A 78 25.15 -2.51 -6.63
N GLY A 79 24.18 -1.63 -6.37
CA GLY A 79 23.99 -0.97 -5.08
C GLY A 79 24.27 0.54 -5.14
N VAL A 80 24.42 1.14 -3.95
CA VAL A 80 24.64 2.59 -3.79
C VAL A 80 25.96 2.76 -3.04
N LYS A 81 27.04 3.04 -3.78
CA LYS A 81 28.37 3.27 -3.20
C LYS A 81 28.63 4.73 -2.85
N ASN A 82 28.05 5.65 -3.62
CA ASN A 82 28.14 7.09 -3.39
C ASN A 82 26.71 7.66 -3.36
N ILE A 83 26.31 8.15 -2.18
CA ILE A 83 24.95 8.65 -1.93
C ILE A 83 24.70 9.97 -2.68
N GLU A 84 25.68 10.88 -2.70
CA GLU A 84 25.55 12.17 -3.40
C GLU A 84 25.37 11.97 -4.90
N PHE A 85 26.18 11.12 -5.52
CA PHE A 85 26.03 10.76 -6.94
C PHE A 85 24.69 10.07 -7.22
N PHE A 86 24.26 9.19 -6.33
CA PHE A 86 22.98 8.50 -6.46
C PHE A 86 21.81 9.46 -6.40
N LEU A 87 21.80 10.41 -5.45
CA LEU A 87 20.79 11.46 -5.34
C LEU A 87 20.82 12.41 -6.54
N PHE A 88 22.00 12.83 -6.99
CA PHE A 88 22.15 13.63 -8.22
C PHE A 88 21.51 12.94 -9.43
N ARG A 89 21.85 11.68 -9.69
CA ARG A 89 21.27 10.91 -10.81
C ARG A 89 19.79 10.60 -10.63
N LEU A 90 19.34 10.38 -9.40
CA LEU A 90 17.93 10.28 -9.06
C LEU A 90 17.20 11.54 -9.50
N THR A 91 17.65 12.73 -9.10
CA THR A 91 16.98 13.99 -9.49
C THR A 91 16.88 14.17 -11.00
N GLN A 92 17.91 13.76 -11.76
CA GLN A 92 17.93 13.82 -13.22
C GLN A 92 17.00 12.79 -13.91
N LEU A 93 16.60 11.71 -13.23
CA LEU A 93 15.64 10.73 -13.76
C LEU A 93 14.18 11.21 -13.66
N TYR A 94 13.94 12.32 -12.95
CA TYR A 94 12.60 12.84 -12.62
C TYR A 94 12.42 14.34 -12.94
N ALA A 95 13.45 15.02 -13.46
CA ALA A 95 13.31 16.28 -14.20
C ALA A 95 12.82 15.99 -15.61
#